data_AF-A0A1J5FP26-F1
#
_entry.id   AF-A0A1J5FP26-F1
#
_cell.length_a   1.000
_cell.length_b   1.000
_cell.length_c   1.000
_cell.angle_alpha   90.00
_cell.angle_beta   90.00
_cell.angle_gamma   90.00
#
_symmetry.space_group_name_H-M   'P 1'
#
loop_
_entity.id
_entity.type
_entity.pdbx_description
1 polymer ?
#
loop_
_entity_poly.entity_id
_entity_poly.type
_entity_poly.pdbx_seq_one_letter_code
_entity_poly.pdbx_strand_id
1 'polypeptide(L)'
;MSSALDRLKNLTNKISGYEIARKDNLIILQNLYKEINIDKKVQSFEELFHFKAVNLSGASLLSENLGEIKEGKYLQILAISYDKEAVVKSKNISLAYFGRVEGVDEELKNKVVEFILRYRFEKSFMTLEHYHEMLLPFNNKS
;
A
#
# COMPACT_ATOMS: atom_id res chain seq x y z
N MET A 1 -17.27 28.97 25.14
CA MET A 1 -17.37 28.48 23.74
C MET A 1 -17.94 27.06 23.80
N SER A 2 -18.93 26.72 22.97
CA SER A 2 -19.65 25.46 23.12
C SER A 2 -18.79 24.30 22.65
N SER A 3 -18.60 23.29 23.50
CA SER A 3 -17.75 22.14 23.18
C SER A 3 -18.18 21.37 21.92
N ALA A 4 -19.42 21.57 21.45
CA ALA A 4 -19.93 20.99 20.22
C ALA A 4 -19.32 21.64 18.97
N LEU A 5 -19.11 22.97 18.99
CA LEU A 5 -18.60 23.72 17.84
C LEU A 5 -17.10 23.46 17.64
N ASP A 6 -16.34 23.36 18.74
CA ASP A 6 -14.93 22.96 18.71
C ASP A 6 -14.75 21.51 18.23
N ARG A 7 -15.64 20.59 18.65
CA ARG A 7 -15.66 19.21 18.15
C ARG A 7 -15.94 19.16 16.65
N LEU A 8 -16.91 19.95 16.16
CA LEU A 8 -17.24 20.01 14.73
C LEU A 8 -16.04 20.52 13.92
N LYS A 9 -15.39 21.60 14.36
CA LYS A 9 -14.19 22.15 13.70
C LYS A 9 -13.06 21.13 13.63
N ASN A 10 -12.82 20.39 14.71
CA ASN A 10 -11.80 19.33 14.74
C ASN A 10 -12.13 18.17 13.79
N LEU A 11 -13.41 17.76 13.70
CA LEU A 11 -13.84 16.74 12.75
C LEU A 11 -13.66 17.20 11.31
N THR A 12 -14.07 18.42 10.98
CA THR A 12 -13.89 18.99 9.63
C THR A 12 -12.42 19.04 9.24
N ASN A 13 -11.54 19.53 10.12
CA ASN A 13 -10.10 19.58 9.85
C ASN A 13 -9.50 18.19 9.60
N LYS A 14 -9.91 17.17 10.37
CA LYS A 14 -9.48 15.79 10.16
C LYS A 14 -9.95 15.23 8.82
N ILE A 15 -11.21 15.48 8.45
CA ILE A 15 -11.78 15.05 7.17
C ILE A 15 -11.03 15.69 6.01
N SER A 16 -10.83 17.02 6.05
CA SER A 16 -10.11 17.74 5.00
C SER A 16 -8.66 17.26 4.84
N GLY A 17 -7.96 17.02 5.96
CA GLY A 17 -6.61 16.46 5.92
C GLY A 17 -6.57 15.06 5.31
N TYR A 18 -7.54 14.21 5.65
CA TYR A 18 -7.66 12.86 5.12
C TYR A 18 -7.96 12.84 3.61
N GLU A 19 -8.87 13.69 3.14
CA GLU A 19 -9.22 13.78 1.71
C GLU A 19 -8.03 14.23 0.86
N ILE A 20 -7.27 15.24 1.33
CA ILE A 20 -6.05 15.69 0.66
C ILE A 20 -5.04 14.55 0.59
N ALA A 21 -4.77 13.88 1.71
CA ALA A 21 -3.83 12.77 1.77
C ALA A 21 -4.21 11.61 0.83
N ARG A 22 -5.50 11.29 0.70
CA ARG A 22 -5.97 10.27 -0.26
C ARG A 22 -5.76 10.68 -1.70
N LYS A 23 -6.05 11.94 -2.05
CA LYS A 23 -5.86 12.43 -3.41
C LYS A 23 -4.39 12.33 -3.84
N ASP A 24 -3.50 12.79 -2.98
CA ASP A 24 -2.06 12.73 -3.24
C ASP A 24 -1.56 11.28 -3.27
N ASN A 25 -2.07 10.44 -2.36
CA ASN A 25 -1.72 9.03 -2.31
C ASN A 25 -2.11 8.29 -3.59
N LEU A 26 -3.31 8.53 -4.13
CA LEU A 26 -3.76 7.87 -5.37
C LEU A 26 -2.86 8.20 -6.57
N ILE A 27 -2.40 9.45 -6.68
CA ILE A 27 -1.48 9.87 -7.74
C ILE A 27 -0.16 9.10 -7.64
N ILE A 28 0.43 9.06 -6.45
CA ILE A 28 1.73 8.37 -6.25
C ILE A 28 1.56 6.85 -6.39
N LEU A 29 0.48 6.28 -5.86
CA LEU A 29 0.18 4.86 -5.99
C LEU A 29 0.01 4.45 -7.46
N GLN A 30 -0.62 5.30 -8.28
CA GLN A 30 -0.77 5.06 -9.72
C GLN A 30 0.57 5.13 -10.46
N ASN A 31 1.48 6.01 -10.06
CA ASN A 31 2.84 6.06 -10.62
C ASN A 31 3.62 4.79 -10.25
N LEU A 32 3.64 4.42 -8.97
CA LEU A 32 4.31 3.19 -8.49
C LEU A 32 3.74 1.93 -9.15
N TYR A 33 2.42 1.86 -9.34
CA TYR A 33 1.75 0.77 -10.06
C TYR A 33 2.36 0.52 -11.45
N LYS A 34 2.70 1.58 -12.19
CA LYS A 34 3.38 1.48 -13.49
C LYS A 34 4.87 1.19 -13.33
N GLU A 35 5.55 1.90 -12.43
CA GLU A 35 7.01 1.75 -12.25
C GLU A 35 7.42 0.33 -11.86
N ILE A 36 6.66 -0.31 -10.97
CA ILE A 36 6.95 -1.69 -10.53
C ILE A 36 6.25 -2.74 -11.41
N ASN A 37 5.69 -2.31 -12.55
CA ASN A 37 5.09 -3.14 -13.60
C ASN A 37 3.87 -3.99 -13.18
N ILE A 38 3.04 -3.50 -12.27
CA ILE A 38 1.78 -4.19 -11.90
C ILE A 38 0.78 -4.13 -13.06
N ASP A 39 0.84 -3.05 -13.84
CA ASP A 39 0.04 -2.80 -15.04
C ASP A 39 0.13 -3.92 -16.09
N LYS A 40 1.24 -4.67 -16.11
CA LYS A 40 1.40 -5.83 -17.00
C LYS A 40 0.46 -6.98 -16.66
N LYS A 41 -0.03 -7.06 -15.43
CA LYS A 41 -0.91 -8.15 -14.96
C LYS A 41 -2.32 -7.70 -14.60
N VAL A 42 -2.45 -6.51 -14.03
CA VAL A 42 -3.74 -5.87 -13.72
C VAL A 42 -3.76 -4.65 -14.61
N GLN A 43 -4.53 -4.63 -15.71
CA GLN A 43 -4.35 -3.62 -16.76
C GLN A 43 -4.91 -2.25 -16.39
N SER A 44 -6.00 -2.24 -15.63
CA SER A 44 -6.62 -1.01 -15.10
C SER A 44 -6.16 -0.79 -13.66
N PHE A 45 -5.85 0.46 -13.33
CA PHE A 45 -5.49 0.82 -11.96
C PHE A 45 -6.66 0.60 -10.98
N GLU A 46 -7.88 0.83 -11.45
CA GLU A 46 -9.11 0.67 -10.68
C GLU A 46 -9.34 -0.79 -10.27
N GLU A 47 -8.96 -1.75 -11.13
CA GLU A 47 -9.07 -3.18 -10.83
C GLU A 47 -8.23 -3.61 -9.62
N LEU A 48 -7.16 -2.88 -9.30
CA LEU A 48 -6.35 -3.13 -8.11
C LEU A 48 -7.18 -3.09 -6.83
N PHE A 49 -8.24 -2.27 -6.80
CA PHE A 49 -9.10 -2.11 -5.63
C PHE A 49 -10.19 -3.20 -5.52
N HIS A 50 -10.40 -4.00 -6.57
CA HIS A 50 -11.27 -5.18 -6.52
C HIS A 50 -10.68 -6.31 -5.66
N PHE A 51 -9.36 -6.35 -5.49
CA PHE A 51 -8.74 -7.28 -4.57
C PHE A 51 -9.15 -6.97 -3.12
N LYS A 52 -9.35 -8.04 -2.35
CA LYS A 52 -9.68 -7.94 -0.92
C LYS A 52 -8.50 -7.36 -0.16
N ALA A 53 -7.29 -7.82 -0.47
CA ALA A 53 -6.06 -7.35 0.14
C ALA A 53 -4.87 -7.57 -0.81
N VAL A 54 -3.79 -6.83 -0.59
CA VAL A 54 -2.51 -7.02 -1.25
C VAL A 54 -1.42 -7.03 -0.16
N ASN A 55 -0.53 -8.01 -0.25
CA ASN A 55 0.53 -8.29 0.72
C ASN A 55 1.89 -8.41 0.03
N LEU A 56 2.93 -8.29 0.85
CA LEU A 56 4.32 -8.41 0.42
C LEU A 56 4.96 -9.65 1.06
N SER A 57 5.63 -10.44 0.23
CA SER A 57 6.64 -11.41 0.65
C SER A 57 8.03 -10.81 0.44
N GLY A 58 9.02 -11.25 1.21
CA GLY A 58 10.43 -10.89 1.03
C GLY A 58 10.91 -9.71 1.85
N ALA A 59 10.03 -8.78 2.23
CA ALA A 59 10.39 -7.67 3.13
C ALA A 59 9.39 -7.51 4.28
N SER A 60 9.81 -6.82 5.35
CA SER A 60 8.92 -6.44 6.45
C SER A 60 8.06 -5.23 6.10
N LEU A 61 6.85 -5.20 6.66
CA LEU A 61 5.90 -4.09 6.61
C LEU A 61 5.53 -3.60 8.01
N LEU A 62 6.30 -4.01 9.02
CA LEU A 62 6.14 -3.55 10.40
C LEU A 62 6.93 -2.25 10.58
N SER A 63 6.48 -1.37 11.45
CA SER A 63 7.10 -0.06 11.69
C SER A 63 8.55 -0.15 12.16
N GLU A 64 8.82 -1.09 13.05
CA GLU A 64 10.10 -1.27 13.74
C GLU A 64 11.24 -1.72 12.84
N ASN A 65 10.91 -2.36 11.72
CA ASN A 65 11.89 -2.89 10.77
C ASN A 65 11.42 -2.80 9.31
N LEU A 66 10.72 -1.72 8.98
CA LEU A 66 10.13 -1.51 7.67
C LEU A 66 11.15 -1.69 6.55
N GLY A 67 10.85 -2.57 5.59
CA GLY A 67 11.73 -2.85 4.45
C GLY A 67 12.94 -3.73 4.75
N GLU A 68 13.11 -4.22 5.99
CA GLU A 68 14.09 -5.26 6.33
C GLU A 68 13.82 -6.51 5.50
N ILE A 69 14.87 -7.07 4.92
CA ILE A 69 14.79 -8.25 4.06
C ILE A 69 14.54 -9.52 4.89
N LYS A 70 13.75 -10.43 4.34
CA LYS A 70 13.54 -11.77 4.89
C LYS A 70 14.37 -12.75 4.08
N GLU A 71 15.56 -13.08 4.56
CA GLU A 71 16.48 -13.99 3.89
C GLU A 71 15.82 -15.32 3.50
N GLY A 72 16.23 -15.87 2.36
CA GLY A 72 15.67 -17.07 1.77
C GLY A 72 14.27 -16.90 1.19
N LYS A 73 13.75 -15.66 1.08
CA LYS A 73 12.44 -15.37 0.49
C LYS A 73 12.57 -14.64 -0.86
N TYR A 74 11.45 -14.62 -1.56
CA TYR A 74 11.30 -13.85 -2.80
C TYR A 74 10.56 -12.55 -2.50
N LEU A 75 11.02 -11.46 -3.10
CA LEU A 75 10.26 -10.21 -3.12
C LEU A 75 9.10 -10.40 -4.10
N GLN A 76 7.90 -10.44 -3.57
CA GLN A 76 6.70 -10.78 -4.34
C GLN A 76 5.47 -10.05 -3.79
N ILE A 77 4.68 -9.48 -4.69
CA ILE A 77 3.38 -8.89 -4.37
C ILE A 77 2.30 -9.94 -4.61
N LEU A 78 1.50 -10.19 -3.57
CA LEU A 78 0.42 -11.19 -3.58
C LEU A 78 -0.91 -10.51 -3.29
N ALA A 79 -1.87 -10.64 -4.19
CA ALA A 79 -3.25 -10.22 -3.98
C ALA A 79 -4.13 -11.37 -3.52
N ILE A 80 -5.14 -11.05 -2.71
CA ILE A 80 -6.22 -11.96 -2.34
C ILE A 80 -7.46 -11.52 -3.09
N SER A 81 -7.92 -12.33 -4.05
CA SER A 81 -9.24 -12.15 -4.65
C SER A 81 -10.29 -12.87 -3.80
N TYR A 82 -11.51 -12.33 -3.79
CA TYR A 82 -12.65 -12.94 -3.11
C TYR A 82 -13.81 -13.13 -4.08
N ASP A 83 -14.29 -14.36 -4.19
CA ASP A 83 -15.43 -14.74 -5.01
C ASP A 83 -16.46 -15.44 -4.11
N LYS A 84 -17.66 -14.88 -4.02
CA LYS A 84 -18.74 -15.40 -3.16
C LYS A 84 -19.32 -16.71 -3.68
N GLU A 85 -19.28 -16.89 -4.99
CA GLU A 85 -19.92 -18.00 -5.72
C GLU A 85 -18.97 -19.18 -5.93
N ALA A 86 -17.66 -18.97 -5.78
CA ALA A 86 -16.67 -20.03 -5.89
C ALA A 86 -16.66 -20.97 -4.67
N VAL A 87 -16.40 -22.26 -4.92
CA VAL A 87 -16.16 -23.29 -3.88
C VAL A 87 -15.01 -22.88 -2.95
N VAL A 88 -13.92 -22.36 -3.53
CA VAL A 88 -12.82 -21.74 -2.78
C VAL A 88 -12.95 -20.23 -2.92
N LYS A 89 -13.50 -19.61 -1.87
CA LYS A 89 -13.88 -18.20 -1.88
C LYS A 89 -12.73 -17.22 -1.91
N SER A 90 -11.52 -17.62 -1.49
CA SER A 90 -10.35 -16.75 -1.46
C SER A 90 -9.19 -17.40 -2.20
N LYS A 91 -8.57 -16.65 -3.12
CA LYS A 91 -7.44 -17.14 -3.93
C LYS A 91 -6.29 -16.14 -3.86
N ASN A 92 -5.08 -16.67 -3.69
CA ASN A 92 -3.85 -15.88 -3.79
C ASN A 92 -3.43 -15.76 -5.26
N ILE A 93 -3.17 -14.53 -5.70
CA ILE A 93 -2.72 -14.21 -7.05
C ILE A 93 -1.41 -13.45 -6.92
N SER A 94 -0.34 -13.96 -7.53
CA SER A 94 0.91 -13.20 -7.63
C SER A 94 0.73 -12.02 -8.58
N LEU A 95 0.79 -10.79 -8.11
CA LEU A 95 0.73 -9.60 -8.96
C LEU A 95 2.07 -9.31 -9.64
N ALA A 96 3.16 -9.41 -8.89
CA ALA A 96 4.52 -9.22 -9.40
C ALA A 96 5.53 -10.06 -8.61
N TYR A 97 6.58 -10.49 -9.30
CA TYR A 97 7.68 -11.27 -8.74
C TYR A 97 9.00 -10.64 -9.19
N PHE A 98 9.88 -10.33 -8.24
CA PHE A 98 11.11 -9.57 -8.49
C PHE A 98 12.38 -10.40 -8.28
N GLY A 99 12.24 -11.68 -7.91
CA GLY A 99 13.39 -12.55 -7.62
C GLY A 99 13.68 -12.70 -6.12
N ARG A 100 14.83 -13.31 -5.81
CA ARG A 100 15.34 -13.47 -4.45
C ARG A 100 15.60 -12.11 -3.85
N VAL A 101 15.07 -11.82 -2.67
CA VAL A 101 15.08 -10.46 -2.11
C VAL A 101 16.50 -9.92 -1.90
N GLU A 102 17.45 -10.80 -1.64
CA GLU A 102 18.87 -10.49 -1.45
C GLU A 102 19.54 -9.96 -2.72
N GLY A 103 19.01 -10.30 -3.89
CA GLY A 103 19.49 -9.82 -5.19
C GLY A 103 18.65 -8.71 -5.80
N VAL A 104 17.62 -8.22 -5.10
CA VAL A 104 16.80 -7.11 -5.59
C VAL A 104 17.45 -5.79 -5.21
N ASP A 105 17.55 -4.90 -6.19
CA ASP A 105 18.01 -3.53 -5.99
C ASP A 105 17.22 -2.82 -4.87
N GLU A 106 17.93 -2.07 -4.03
CA GLU A 106 17.33 -1.43 -2.85
C GLU A 106 16.29 -0.37 -3.23
N GLU A 107 16.48 0.36 -4.34
CA GLU A 107 15.51 1.33 -4.82
C GLU A 107 14.23 0.63 -5.25
N LEU A 108 14.34 -0.45 -6.04
CA LEU A 108 13.19 -1.25 -6.46
C LEU A 108 12.46 -1.85 -5.25
N LYS A 109 13.18 -2.40 -4.27
CA LYS A 109 12.60 -2.92 -3.02
C LYS A 109 11.80 -1.83 -2.31
N ASN A 110 12.37 -0.64 -2.18
CA ASN A 110 11.73 0.49 -1.49
C ASN A 110 10.44 0.93 -2.22
N LYS A 111 10.46 1.01 -3.55
CA LYS A 111 9.25 1.30 -4.35
C LYS A 111 8.15 0.24 -4.15
N VAL A 112 8.54 -1.03 -4.08
CA VAL A 112 7.61 -2.14 -3.82
C VAL A 112 7.02 -2.05 -2.41
N VAL A 113 7.81 -1.73 -1.38
CA VAL A 113 7.32 -1.54 -0.01
C VAL A 113 6.36 -0.35 0.05
N GLU A 114 6.74 0.79 -0.52
CA GLU A 114 5.93 2.00 -0.56
C GLU A 114 4.59 1.76 -1.24
N PHE A 115 4.60 1.08 -2.41
CA PHE A 115 3.38 0.70 -3.12
C PHE A 115 2.37 -0.02 -2.23
N ILE A 116 2.85 -0.96 -1.41
CA ILE A 116 2.00 -1.75 -0.51
C ILE A 116 1.41 -0.89 0.62
N LEU A 117 2.21 0.01 1.20
CA LEU A 117 1.73 0.93 2.24
C LEU A 117 0.65 1.87 1.70
N ARG A 118 0.89 2.44 0.53
CA ARG A 118 -0.05 3.33 -0.16
C ARG A 118 -1.34 2.61 -0.54
N TYR A 119 -1.26 1.38 -1.03
CA TYR A 119 -2.44 0.55 -1.27
C TYR A 119 -3.22 0.25 0.01
N ARG A 120 -2.53 -0.09 1.10
CA ARG A 120 -3.17 -0.37 2.40
C ARG A 120 -3.91 0.84 2.96
N PHE A 121 -3.37 2.04 2.78
CA PHE A 121 -4.05 3.27 3.14
C PHE A 121 -5.35 3.46 2.36
N GLU A 122 -5.35 3.25 1.03
CA GLU A 122 -6.58 3.35 0.23
C GLU A 122 -7.65 2.33 0.63
N LYS A 123 -7.23 1.11 0.97
CA LYS A 123 -8.12 0.05 1.49
C LYS A 123 -8.54 0.27 2.95
N SER A 124 -8.16 1.39 3.56
CA SER A 124 -8.48 1.72 4.96
C SER A 124 -7.96 0.70 5.96
N PHE A 125 -6.83 0.05 5.65
CA PHE A 125 -6.13 -0.85 6.56
C PHE A 125 -5.17 -0.12 7.52
N MET A 126 -5.03 1.20 7.37
CA MET A 126 -4.16 2.05 8.18
C MET A 126 -4.89 3.36 8.50
N THR A 127 -4.61 3.94 9.67
CA THR A 127 -5.05 5.31 9.97
C THR A 127 -4.17 6.33 9.24
N LEU A 128 -4.61 7.59 9.18
CA LEU A 128 -3.84 8.67 8.57
C LEU A 128 -2.50 8.89 9.27
N GLU A 129 -2.52 8.86 10.60
CA GLU A 129 -1.33 9.04 11.44
C GLU A 129 -0.31 7.93 11.17
N HIS A 130 -0.75 6.67 11.22
CA HIS A 130 0.12 5.53 10.97
C HIS A 130 0.62 5.50 9.52
N TYR A 131 -0.19 5.92 8.56
CA TYR A 131 0.22 6.06 7.17
C TYR A 131 1.36 7.08 7.01
N HIS A 132 1.26 8.24 7.65
CA HIS A 132 2.33 9.24 7.61
C HIS A 132 3.62 8.76 8.27
N GLU A 133 3.53 8.09 9.42
CA GLU A 133 4.69 7.49 10.09
C GLU A 133 5.41 6.49 9.20
N MET A 134 4.66 5.57 8.58
CA MET A 134 5.20 4.52 7.72
C MET A 134 5.79 5.08 6.42
N LEU A 135 5.39 6.29 6.00
CA LEU A 135 5.92 6.93 4.79
C LEU A 135 7.17 7.80 5.01
N LEU A 136 7.54 8.10 6.26
CA LEU A 136 8.71 8.93 6.56
C LEU A 136 9.99 8.51 5.82
N PRO A 137 10.32 7.20 5.66
CA PRO A 137 11.52 6.79 4.95
C PRO A 137 11.52 7.10 3.44
N PHE A 138 10.35 7.34 2.83
CA PHE A 138 10.19 7.52 1.39
C PHE A 138 10.05 8.99 0.97
N ASN A 139 9.71 9.87 1.91
CA ASN A 139 9.44 11.30 1.64
C ASN A 139 10.70 12.12 1.29
N ASN A 140 11.92 11.56 1.40
CA ASN A 140 13.19 12.27 1.15
C ASN A 140 13.85 11.93 -0.20
N LYS A 141 13.13 11.28 -1.12
CA LYS A 141 13.63 10.94 -2.46
C LYS A 141 12.84 11.69 -3.52
N SER A 142 13.06 12.99 -3.64
CA SER A 142 12.63 13.84 -4.75
C SER A 142 13.82 14.63 -5.28
#